data_AF-A0A0E0KCR8-F1
#
_entry.id   AF-A0A0E0KCR8-F1
#
_cell.length_a   1.000
_cell.length_b   1.000
_cell.length_c   1.000
_cell.angle_alpha   90.00
_cell.angle_beta   90.00
_cell.angle_gamma   90.00
#
_symmetry.space_group_name_H-M   'P 1'
#
loop_
_entity.id
_entity.type
_entity.pdbx_description
1 polymer ?
#
loop_
_entity_poly.entity_id
_entity_poly.type
_entity_poly.pdbx_seq_one_letter_code
_entity_poly.pdbx_strand_id
1 'polypeptide(L)'
;MSVAPAPEGSARRAAEATATATEEERQRNRKKSNRLSARKSRMKKQQYVDGLAVEAEKLRRENDAMRAGVGAVLQRCRMVEQENRVLTAHARELCSALQLRGSQLRLLGEVAGVPLDVPDVADHLVQLYGGGGGGLGMPPLSPPRIPVLFFQPDSVMDAVSMIQDYESI
;
A
#
# COMPACT_ATOMS: atom_id res chain seq x y z
N MET A 1 51.66 -80.08 38.42
CA MET A 1 50.55 -79.59 37.57
C MET A 1 50.72 -78.09 37.42
N SER A 2 51.24 -77.61 36.29
CA SER A 2 51.37 -76.17 35.99
C SER A 2 50.26 -75.80 35.04
N VAL A 3 49.34 -74.94 35.49
CA VAL A 3 48.15 -74.49 34.76
C VAL A 3 48.57 -73.40 33.78
N ALA A 4 48.37 -73.65 32.49
CA ALA A 4 48.64 -72.68 31.43
C ALA A 4 47.70 -71.45 31.57
N PRO A 5 48.18 -70.22 31.31
CA PRO A 5 47.36 -69.03 31.40
C PRO A 5 46.35 -68.98 30.24
N ALA A 6 45.10 -68.65 30.57
CA ALA A 6 43.96 -68.55 29.66
C ALA A 6 44.14 -67.43 28.60
N PRO A 7 43.44 -67.50 27.45
CA PRO A 7 43.69 -66.63 26.29
C PRO A 7 43.03 -65.24 26.45
N GLU A 8 43.50 -64.43 27.40
CA GLU A 8 42.93 -63.08 27.64
C GLU A 8 43.34 -62.07 26.56
N GLY A 9 44.50 -62.27 25.92
CA GLY A 9 45.05 -61.37 24.91
C GLY A 9 44.42 -61.46 23.52
N SER A 10 43.71 -62.56 23.21
CA SER A 10 42.95 -62.72 21.96
C SER A 10 41.54 -62.16 22.09
N ALA A 11 40.89 -62.39 23.25
CA ALA A 11 39.57 -61.86 23.55
C ALA A 11 39.57 -60.32 23.61
N ARG A 12 40.58 -59.70 24.25
CA ARG A 12 40.74 -58.23 24.24
C ARG A 12 40.93 -57.65 22.85
N ARG A 13 41.78 -58.26 22.01
CA ARG A 13 41.99 -57.80 20.62
C ARG A 13 40.76 -57.95 19.75
N ALA A 14 39.98 -59.02 19.93
CA ALA A 14 38.71 -59.21 19.24
C ALA A 14 37.66 -58.18 19.68
N ALA A 15 37.60 -57.85 20.98
CA ALA A 15 36.74 -56.80 21.52
C ALA A 15 37.14 -55.39 21.02
N GLU A 16 38.44 -55.12 20.90
CA GLU A 16 38.96 -53.84 20.40
C GLU A 16 38.68 -53.68 18.89
N ALA A 17 38.88 -54.74 18.10
CA ALA A 17 38.57 -54.75 16.67
C ALA A 17 37.05 -54.66 16.37
N THR A 18 36.21 -55.22 17.23
CA THR A 18 34.75 -55.04 17.13
C THR A 18 34.33 -53.63 17.53
N ALA A 19 34.94 -53.04 18.57
CA ALA A 19 34.71 -51.66 18.95
C ALA A 19 35.10 -50.67 17.84
N THR A 20 36.26 -50.84 17.19
CA THR A 20 36.67 -49.98 16.06
C THR A 20 35.75 -50.13 14.85
N ALA A 21 35.36 -51.36 14.49
CA ALA A 21 34.41 -51.60 13.40
C ALA A 21 33.04 -50.93 13.66
N THR A 22 32.54 -50.97 14.90
CA THR A 22 31.29 -50.29 15.26
C THR A 22 31.40 -48.77 15.21
N GLU A 23 32.56 -48.21 15.55
CA GLU A 23 32.78 -46.76 15.49
C GLU A 23 32.89 -46.28 14.04
N GLU A 24 33.53 -47.04 13.15
CA GLU A 24 33.53 -46.76 11.71
C GLU A 24 32.11 -46.78 11.12
N GLU A 25 31.29 -47.76 11.51
CA GLU A 25 29.90 -47.86 11.06
C GLU A 25 29.07 -46.67 11.57
N ARG A 26 29.23 -46.28 12.84
CA ARG A 26 28.61 -45.06 13.39
C ARG A 26 29.04 -43.83 12.63
N GLN A 27 30.32 -43.69 12.30
CA GLN A 27 30.83 -42.55 11.56
C GLN A 27 30.26 -42.50 10.13
N ARG A 28 30.18 -43.64 9.43
CA ARG A 28 29.50 -43.74 8.12
C ARG A 28 28.03 -43.34 8.22
N ASN A 29 27.32 -43.81 9.24
CA ASN A 29 25.91 -43.48 9.46
C ASN A 29 25.70 -42.00 9.78
N ARG A 30 26.57 -41.37 10.60
CA ARG A 30 26.55 -39.93 10.87
C ARG A 30 26.78 -39.11 9.60
N LYS A 31 27.74 -39.50 8.75
CA LYS A 31 27.99 -38.81 7.45
C LYS A 31 26.77 -38.88 6.54
N LYS A 32 26.12 -40.06 6.42
CA LYS A 32 24.88 -40.22 5.64
C LYS A 32 23.73 -39.38 6.21
N SER A 33 23.49 -39.46 7.51
CA SER A 33 22.43 -38.71 8.19
C SER A 33 22.63 -37.20 8.08
N ASN A 34 23.84 -36.70 8.32
CA ASN A 34 24.15 -35.27 8.22
C ASN A 34 24.02 -34.77 6.78
N ARG A 35 24.48 -35.55 5.78
CA ARG A 35 24.27 -35.24 4.37
C ARG A 35 22.78 -35.09 4.03
N LEU A 36 21.94 -36.01 4.50
CA LEU A 36 20.49 -35.95 4.28
C LEU A 36 19.86 -34.75 5.00
N SER A 37 20.24 -34.49 6.25
CA SER A 37 19.76 -33.35 7.04
C SER A 37 20.16 -32.00 6.44
N ALA A 38 21.41 -31.84 5.99
CA ALA A 38 21.88 -30.65 5.30
C ALA A 38 21.09 -30.40 4.00
N ARG A 39 20.86 -31.46 3.20
CA ARG A 39 20.01 -31.36 2.00
C ARG A 39 18.59 -30.93 2.35
N LYS A 40 17.98 -31.57 3.36
CA LYS A 40 16.60 -31.25 3.80
C LYS A 40 16.50 -29.80 4.31
N SER A 41 17.49 -29.34 5.05
CA SER A 41 17.57 -27.96 5.54
C SER A 41 17.67 -26.96 4.38
N ARG A 42 18.56 -27.21 3.41
CA ARG A 42 18.68 -26.39 2.19
C ARG A 42 17.37 -26.34 1.40
N MET A 43 16.73 -27.50 1.16
CA MET A 43 15.44 -27.52 0.45
C MET A 43 14.35 -26.77 1.21
N LYS A 44 14.26 -26.90 2.54
CA LYS A 44 13.30 -26.15 3.34
C LYS A 44 13.54 -24.64 3.25
N LYS A 45 14.80 -24.20 3.27
CA LYS A 45 15.15 -22.78 3.09
C LYS A 45 14.78 -22.30 1.69
N GLN A 46 15.05 -23.08 0.65
CA GLN A 46 14.66 -22.75 -0.72
C GLN A 46 13.14 -22.57 -0.85
N GLN A 47 12.36 -23.55 -0.37
CA GLN A 47 10.89 -23.47 -0.38
C GLN A 47 10.36 -22.24 0.35
N TYR A 48 11.01 -21.85 1.45
CA TYR A 48 10.64 -20.65 2.19
C TYR A 48 10.92 -19.37 1.38
N VAL A 49 12.09 -19.28 0.75
CA VAL A 49 12.45 -18.15 -0.12
C VAL A 49 11.54 -18.07 -1.34
N ASP A 50 11.24 -19.20 -1.98
CA ASP A 50 10.30 -19.28 -3.10
C ASP A 50 8.90 -18.81 -2.66
N GLY A 51 8.46 -19.21 -1.46
CA GLY A 51 7.20 -18.76 -0.86
C GLY A 51 7.16 -17.25 -0.63
N LEU A 52 8.25 -16.67 -0.12
CA LEU A 52 8.38 -15.21 0.05
C LEU A 52 8.35 -14.48 -1.30
N ALA A 53 8.99 -15.03 -2.33
CA ALA A 53 8.97 -14.44 -3.68
C ALA A 53 7.55 -14.41 -4.28
N VAL A 54 6.77 -15.49 -4.09
CA VAL A 54 5.37 -15.54 -4.52
C VAL A 54 4.53 -14.50 -3.78
N GLU A 55 4.69 -14.37 -2.46
CA GLU A 55 3.93 -13.38 -1.67
C GLU A 55 4.32 -11.94 -2.05
N ALA A 56 5.61 -11.66 -2.28
CA ALA A 56 6.07 -10.36 -2.74
C ALA A 56 5.45 -9.98 -4.10
N GLU A 57 5.42 -10.91 -5.05
CA GLU A 57 4.79 -10.72 -6.36
C GLU A 57 3.27 -10.53 -6.26
N LYS A 58 2.60 -11.23 -5.34
CA LYS A 58 1.18 -11.03 -5.06
C LYS A 58 0.93 -9.63 -4.50
N LEU A 59 1.67 -9.23 -3.46
CA LEU A 59 1.57 -7.89 -2.87
C LEU A 59 1.90 -6.77 -3.86
N ARG A 60 2.83 -7.00 -4.79
CA ARG A 60 3.12 -6.04 -5.86
C ARG A 60 1.90 -5.83 -6.76
N ARG A 61 1.28 -6.92 -7.23
CA ARG A 61 0.07 -6.84 -8.07
C ARG A 61 -1.09 -6.18 -7.34
N GLU A 62 -1.29 -6.49 -6.06
CA GLU A 62 -2.33 -5.85 -5.25
C GLU A 62 -2.08 -4.34 -5.10
N ASN A 63 -0.84 -3.93 -4.84
CA ASN A 63 -0.46 -2.52 -4.79
C ASN A 63 -0.71 -1.79 -6.12
N ASP A 64 -0.33 -2.40 -7.23
CA ASP A 64 -0.54 -1.80 -8.55
C ASP A 64 -2.03 -1.67 -8.89
N ALA A 65 -2.84 -2.68 -8.54
CA ALA A 65 -4.30 -2.63 -8.68
C ALA A 65 -4.92 -1.53 -7.80
N MET A 66 -4.49 -1.40 -6.54
CA MET A 66 -4.93 -0.33 -5.65
C MET A 66 -4.56 1.05 -6.19
N ARG A 67 -3.33 1.22 -6.70
CA ARG A 67 -2.87 2.47 -7.32
C ARG A 67 -3.71 2.85 -8.52
N ALA A 68 -4.01 1.89 -9.40
CA ALA A 68 -4.88 2.13 -10.55
C ALA A 68 -6.31 2.54 -10.10
N GLY A 69 -6.86 1.88 -9.08
CA GLY A 69 -8.15 2.22 -8.49
C GLY A 69 -8.19 3.64 -7.92
N VAL A 70 -7.17 4.01 -7.15
CA VAL A 70 -7.02 5.37 -6.61
C VAL A 70 -6.90 6.40 -7.74
N GLY A 71 -6.10 6.13 -8.76
CA GLY A 71 -5.96 7.00 -9.93
C GLY A 71 -7.30 7.27 -10.63
N ALA A 72 -8.10 6.23 -10.85
CA ALA A 72 -9.42 6.36 -11.46
C ALA A 72 -10.42 7.16 -10.59
N VAL A 73 -10.39 6.98 -9.27
CA VAL A 73 -11.21 7.79 -8.34
C VAL A 73 -10.78 9.25 -8.37
N LEU A 74 -9.49 9.54 -8.32
CA LEU A 74 -8.96 10.91 -8.38
C LEU A 74 -9.35 11.62 -9.67
N GLN A 75 -9.34 10.93 -10.82
CA GLN A 75 -9.78 11.51 -12.09
C GLN A 75 -11.27 11.88 -12.04
N ARG A 76 -12.13 11.02 -11.49
CA ARG A 76 -13.56 11.31 -11.32
C ARG A 76 -13.80 12.47 -10.36
N CYS A 77 -13.07 12.53 -9.25
CA CYS A 77 -13.13 13.67 -8.33
C CYS A 77 -12.79 14.99 -9.04
N ARG A 78 -11.73 15.02 -9.86
CA ARG A 78 -11.35 16.22 -10.63
C ARG A 78 -12.43 16.66 -11.62
N MET A 79 -13.11 15.72 -12.29
CA MET A 79 -14.23 16.03 -13.17
C MET A 79 -15.38 16.66 -12.40
N VAL A 80 -15.79 16.06 -11.28
CA VAL A 80 -16.88 16.58 -10.43
C VAL A 80 -16.49 17.95 -9.85
N GLU A 81 -15.24 18.17 -9.46
CA GLU A 81 -14.76 19.48 -9.03
C GLU A 81 -14.87 20.54 -10.14
N GLN A 82 -14.57 20.18 -11.38
CA GLN A 82 -14.70 21.07 -12.53
C GLN A 82 -16.17 21.42 -12.79
N GLU A 83 -17.05 20.42 -12.80
CA GLU A 83 -18.50 20.61 -12.96
C GLU A 83 -19.05 21.51 -11.84
N ASN A 84 -18.64 21.27 -10.59
CA ASN A 84 -19.07 22.08 -9.46
C ASN A 84 -18.60 23.55 -9.58
N ARG A 85 -17.40 23.80 -10.10
CA ARG A 85 -16.94 25.17 -10.40
C ARG A 85 -17.80 25.86 -11.44
N VAL A 86 -18.18 25.15 -12.51
CA VAL A 86 -19.08 25.68 -13.55
C VAL A 86 -20.46 25.99 -12.97
N LEU A 87 -21.05 25.06 -12.22
CA LEU A 87 -22.35 25.27 -11.57
C LEU A 87 -22.30 26.43 -10.58
N THR A 88 -21.22 26.55 -9.80
CA THR A 88 -21.01 27.68 -8.88
C THR A 88 -20.91 29.00 -9.63
N ALA A 89 -20.24 29.04 -10.78
CA ALA A 89 -20.18 30.25 -11.61
C ALA A 89 -21.56 30.65 -12.14
N HIS A 90 -22.32 29.70 -12.69
CA HIS A 90 -23.71 29.97 -13.13
C HIS A 90 -24.61 30.42 -11.98
N ALA A 91 -24.49 29.81 -10.80
CA ALA A 91 -25.26 30.22 -9.62
C ALA A 91 -24.96 31.67 -9.20
N ARG A 92 -23.70 32.11 -9.30
CA ARG A 92 -23.30 33.52 -9.07
C ARG A 92 -23.90 34.47 -10.09
N GLU A 93 -23.87 34.11 -11.37
CA GLU A 93 -24.47 34.91 -12.45
C GLU A 93 -25.98 35.06 -12.27
N LEU A 94 -26.67 33.98 -11.91
CA LEU A 94 -28.11 34.01 -11.65
C LEU A 94 -28.43 34.84 -10.39
N CYS A 95 -27.64 34.70 -9.32
CA CYS A 95 -27.81 35.47 -8.10
C CYS A 95 -27.66 36.98 -8.36
N SER A 96 -26.63 37.37 -9.11
CA SER A 96 -26.40 38.78 -9.45
C SER A 96 -27.48 39.32 -10.39
N ALA A 97 -27.93 38.53 -11.36
CA ALA A 97 -29.02 38.89 -12.26
C ALA A 97 -30.34 39.12 -11.51
N LEU A 98 -30.66 38.27 -10.52
CA LEU A 98 -31.84 38.44 -9.68
C LEU A 98 -31.77 39.73 -8.85
N GLN A 99 -30.63 40.02 -8.24
CA GLN A 99 -30.41 41.24 -7.48
C GLN A 99 -30.56 42.49 -8.36
N LEU A 100 -29.93 42.48 -9.54
CA LEU A 100 -30.02 43.58 -10.51
C LEU A 100 -31.46 43.79 -10.98
N ARG A 101 -32.19 42.72 -11.29
CA ARG A 101 -33.58 42.84 -11.73
C ARG A 101 -34.49 43.33 -10.61
N GLY A 102 -34.25 42.88 -9.37
CA GLY A 102 -34.94 43.37 -8.18
C GLY A 102 -34.74 44.88 -7.97
N SER A 103 -33.50 45.37 -8.11
CA SER A 103 -33.22 46.81 -8.00
C SER A 103 -33.83 47.63 -9.13
N GLN A 104 -33.84 47.12 -10.37
CA GLN A 104 -34.51 47.76 -11.50
C GLN A 104 -36.02 47.90 -11.28
N LEU A 105 -36.68 46.86 -10.75
CA LEU A 105 -38.11 46.92 -10.46
C LEU A 105 -38.43 47.95 -9.37
N ARG A 106 -37.62 48.02 -8.31
CA ARG A 106 -37.77 49.03 -7.26
C ARG A 106 -37.64 50.45 -7.83
N LEU A 107 -36.62 50.71 -8.64
CA LEU A 107 -36.43 51.99 -9.33
C LEU A 107 -37.63 52.36 -10.23
N LEU A 108 -38.16 51.40 -11.00
CA LEU A 108 -39.33 51.65 -11.86
C LEU A 108 -40.58 51.97 -11.05
N GLY A 109 -40.78 51.31 -9.90
CA GLY A 109 -41.89 51.61 -8.99
C GLY A 109 -41.80 53.03 -8.43
N GLU A 110 -40.59 53.44 -8.01
CA GLU A 110 -40.32 54.82 -7.57
C GLU A 110 -40.64 55.85 -8.66
N VAL A 111 -40.16 55.63 -9.89
CA VAL A 111 -40.42 56.53 -11.03
C VAL A 111 -41.90 56.59 -11.40
N ALA A 112 -42.60 55.47 -11.36
CA ALA A 112 -44.03 55.39 -11.68
C ALA A 112 -44.94 55.92 -10.56
N GLY A 113 -44.40 56.21 -9.37
CA GLY A 113 -45.19 56.54 -8.18
C GLY A 113 -46.04 55.37 -7.67
N VAL A 114 -45.69 54.14 -8.04
CA VAL A 114 -46.38 52.91 -7.64
C VAL A 114 -45.44 52.10 -6.75
N PRO A 115 -45.72 51.96 -5.45
CA PRO A 115 -44.88 51.15 -4.57
C PRO A 115 -44.99 49.67 -5.00
N LEU A 116 -43.88 49.11 -5.46
CA LEU A 116 -43.74 47.69 -5.77
C LEU A 116 -43.07 46.98 -4.59
N ASP A 117 -43.76 46.01 -3.99
CA ASP A 117 -43.19 45.14 -2.95
C ASP A 117 -42.35 44.04 -3.61
N VAL A 118 -41.08 44.35 -3.88
CA VAL A 118 -40.13 43.44 -4.52
C VAL A 118 -39.32 42.70 -3.45
N PRO A 119 -39.52 41.38 -3.27
CA PRO A 119 -38.79 40.61 -2.28
C PRO A 119 -37.29 40.55 -2.62
N ASP A 120 -36.45 40.61 -1.60
CA ASP A 120 -35.01 40.44 -1.76
C ASP A 120 -34.63 38.97 -2.02
N VAL A 121 -33.47 38.80 -2.66
CA VAL A 121 -32.88 37.47 -2.83
C VAL A 121 -32.50 36.93 -1.46
N ALA A 122 -32.85 35.68 -1.19
CA ALA A 122 -32.64 35.06 0.11
C ALA A 122 -31.17 35.16 0.58
N ASP A 123 -30.97 35.55 1.84
CA ASP A 123 -29.65 35.85 2.42
C ASP A 123 -28.61 34.75 2.24
N HIS A 124 -29.02 33.48 2.37
CA HIS A 124 -28.13 32.34 2.20
C HIS A 124 -27.61 32.20 0.75
N LEU A 125 -28.40 32.57 -0.26
CA LEU A 125 -27.97 32.57 -1.65
C LEU A 125 -26.99 33.72 -1.92
N VAL A 126 -27.25 34.89 -1.31
CA VAL A 126 -26.33 36.03 -1.36
C VAL A 126 -25.02 35.69 -0.64
N GLN A 127 -25.06 34.97 0.46
CA GLN A 127 -23.86 34.52 1.19
C GLN A 127 -23.04 33.48 0.39
N LEU A 128 -23.71 32.55 -0.30
CA LEU A 128 -23.04 31.51 -1.08
C LEU A 128 -22.55 32.00 -2.45
N TYR A 129 -23.31 32.89 -3.10
CA TYR A 129 -23.15 33.24 -4.51
C TYR A 129 -23.12 34.76 -4.80
N GLY A 130 -23.25 35.63 -3.81
CA GLY A 130 -23.38 37.08 -3.97
C GLY A 130 -22.10 37.88 -4.23
N GLY A 131 -20.98 37.23 -4.58
CA GLY A 131 -19.79 37.88 -5.16
C GLY A 131 -19.00 38.87 -4.27
N GLY A 132 -19.46 39.20 -3.06
CA GLY A 132 -18.77 40.10 -2.12
C GLY A 132 -17.77 39.36 -1.24
N GLY A 133 -16.52 39.81 -1.22
CA GLY A 133 -15.39 39.21 -0.47
C GLY A 133 -15.46 39.32 1.06
N GLY A 134 -16.60 38.99 1.68
CA GLY A 134 -16.74 38.82 3.12
C GLY A 134 -16.50 37.36 3.50
N GLY A 135 -15.43 37.12 4.27
CA GLY A 135 -14.92 35.81 4.61
C GLY A 135 -15.97 34.84 5.13
N LEU A 136 -16.26 33.84 4.32
CA LEU A 136 -16.57 32.43 4.60
C LEU A 136 -17.14 31.87 3.29
N GLY A 137 -16.47 32.16 2.16
CA GLY A 137 -16.70 31.37 0.96
C GLY A 137 -16.37 29.96 1.38
N MET A 138 -17.40 29.08 1.46
CA MET A 138 -17.17 27.67 1.74
C MET A 138 -15.99 27.29 0.86
N PRO A 139 -14.88 26.77 1.44
CA PRO A 139 -13.85 26.20 0.61
C PRO A 139 -14.59 25.25 -0.34
N PRO A 140 -14.20 25.17 -1.63
CA PRO A 140 -14.77 24.16 -2.49
C PRO A 140 -14.79 22.87 -1.68
N LEU A 141 -15.92 22.16 -1.67
CA LEU A 141 -16.07 20.81 -1.13
C LEU A 141 -15.06 19.94 -1.87
N SER A 142 -13.81 20.14 -1.50
CA SER A 142 -12.65 19.50 -2.02
C SER A 142 -12.78 18.15 -1.36
N PRO A 143 -13.00 17.06 -2.11
CA PRO A 143 -12.72 15.76 -1.55
C PRO A 143 -11.33 15.84 -0.90
N PRO A 144 -11.12 15.25 0.28
CA PRO A 144 -9.85 15.34 0.97
C PRO A 144 -8.75 15.04 -0.05
N ARG A 145 -7.84 16.01 -0.25
CA ARG A 145 -6.64 15.77 -1.03
C ARG A 145 -5.91 14.69 -0.29
N ILE A 146 -6.12 13.42 -0.66
CA ILE A 146 -5.30 12.31 -0.19
C ILE A 146 -3.92 12.70 -0.70
N PRO A 147 -2.99 13.14 0.17
CA PRO A 147 -1.65 13.41 -0.29
C PRO A 147 -1.10 12.03 -0.62
N VAL A 148 -1.12 11.67 -1.89
CA VAL A 148 -0.24 10.63 -2.41
C VAL A 148 1.15 11.23 -2.36
N LEU A 149 1.67 11.32 -1.14
CA LEU A 149 3.07 11.61 -0.84
C LEU A 149 3.84 10.53 -1.57
N PHE A 150 4.38 10.90 -2.74
CA PHE A 150 5.56 10.32 -3.34
C PHE A 150 5.76 8.83 -3.04
N PHE A 151 4.90 7.96 -3.59
CA PHE A 151 5.37 6.62 -3.93
C PHE A 151 6.05 6.73 -5.29
N GLN A 152 7.20 7.42 -5.30
CA GLN A 152 8.12 7.42 -6.42
C GLN A 152 8.60 5.97 -6.67
N PRO A 153 8.69 5.53 -7.93
CA PRO A 153 9.05 4.16 -8.28
C PRO A 153 10.51 3.79 -7.90
N ASP A 154 11.37 4.76 -7.58
CA ASP A 154 12.83 4.55 -7.59
C ASP A 154 13.48 4.35 -6.21
N SER A 155 12.71 4.13 -5.14
CA SER A 155 13.29 3.94 -3.79
C SER A 155 13.02 2.59 -3.14
N VAL A 156 12.38 1.66 -3.85
CA VAL A 156 12.53 0.24 -3.51
C VAL A 156 13.81 -0.23 -4.21
N MET A 157 14.91 -0.14 -3.46
CA MET A 157 16.15 -0.88 -3.72
C MET A 157 15.79 -2.21 -4.39
N ASP A 158 16.32 -2.40 -5.59
CA ASP A 158 16.10 -3.54 -6.44
C ASP A 158 16.30 -4.83 -5.64
N ALA A 159 15.19 -5.42 -5.17
CA ALA A 159 15.24 -6.61 -4.34
C ALA A 159 15.86 -7.79 -5.12
N VAL A 160 15.88 -7.70 -6.46
CA VAL A 160 16.57 -8.65 -7.35
C VAL A 160 18.09 -8.49 -7.25
N SER A 161 18.60 -7.27 -7.14
CA SER A 161 20.03 -6.99 -6.92
C SER A 161 20.53 -7.52 -5.56
N MET A 162 19.73 -7.42 -4.49
CA MET A 162 20.12 -7.96 -3.17
C MET A 162 20.15 -9.49 -3.10
N ILE A 163 19.43 -10.18 -3.99
CA ILE A 163 19.42 -11.65 -4.03
C ILE A 163 20.66 -12.19 -4.77
N GLN A 164 21.20 -11.44 -5.74
CA GLN A 164 22.36 -11.87 -6.53
C GLN A 164 23.68 -11.88 -5.74
N ASP A 165 23.81 -11.07 -4.71
CA ASP A 165 25.01 -11.07 -3.84
C ASP A 165 25.11 -12.32 -2.93
N TYR A 166 24.04 -13.12 -2.83
CA TYR A 166 24.01 -14.33 -2.01
C TYR A 166 24.37 -15.62 -2.75
N GLU A 167 24.44 -15.61 -4.10
CA GLU A 167 24.87 -16.79 -4.88
C GLU A 167 26.40 -16.87 -5.08
N SER A 168 27.16 -15.89 -4.58
CA SER A 168 28.61 -15.81 -4.80
C SER A 168 29.51 -16.17 -3.59
N ILE A 169 28.98 -16.87 -2.58
CA ILE A 169 29.74 -17.37 -1.41
C ILE A 169 29.57 -18.88 -1.22
#